data_AF-A0A536X428-F1
#
_entry.id   AF-A0A536X428-F1
#
_cell.length_a   1.000
_cell.length_b   1.000
_cell.length_c   1.000
_cell.angle_alpha   90.00
_cell.angle_beta   90.00
_cell.angle_gamma   90.00
#
_symmetry.space_group_name_H-M   'P 1'
#
loop_
_entity.id
_entity.type
_entity.pdbx_description
1 polymer ?
#
loop_
_entity_poly.entity_id
_entity_poly.type
_entity_poly.pdbx_seq_one_letter_code
_entity_poly.pdbx_strand_id
1 'polypeptide(L)'
;MIKQPLKALILIFLWGALLEDSIIFLMSWLAPDVWFRLFHHAAPASLDVAFLRRSGGQWAAFALAQAIALWRWRKQPIWLPIVAGVRFSDLFTDISYILAVPSLTTLGWWVLIPPPFLNFIGVVILLRGYRQATARASPAAQASAA
;
A
#
# COMPACT_ATOMS: atom_id res chain seq x y z
N MET A 1 15.97 18.54 -3.35
CA MET A 1 15.28 18.58 -2.05
C MET A 1 13.78 18.52 -2.29
N ILE A 2 13.17 17.41 -1.92
CA ILE A 2 11.70 17.26 -1.92
C ILE A 2 11.11 18.28 -0.96
N LYS A 3 10.00 18.93 -1.34
CA LYS A 3 9.29 19.87 -0.46
C LYS A 3 8.93 19.18 0.86
N GLN A 4 9.15 19.83 2.00
CA GLN A 4 8.86 19.28 3.34
C GLN A 4 7.43 18.70 3.48
N PRO A 5 6.35 19.36 3.03
CA PRO A 5 5.01 18.76 3.12
C PRO A 5 4.89 17.45 2.33
N LEU A 6 5.47 17.39 1.12
CA LEU A 6 5.46 16.17 0.32
C LEU A 6 6.29 15.05 0.97
N LYS A 7 7.41 15.40 1.58
CA LYS A 7 8.22 14.45 2.36
C LYS A 7 7.44 13.88 3.55
N ALA A 8 6.72 14.73 4.28
CA ALA A 8 5.87 14.28 5.38
C ALA A 8 4.77 13.33 4.89
N LEU A 9 4.09 13.69 3.79
CA LEU A 9 3.07 12.83 3.17
C LEU A 9 3.62 11.47 2.72
N ILE A 10 4.81 11.43 2.11
CA ILE A 10 5.47 10.17 1.75
C ILE A 10 5.71 9.30 2.99
N LEU A 11 6.21 9.89 4.08
CA LEU A 11 6.50 9.15 5.30
C LEU A 11 5.23 8.65 5.98
N ILE A 12 4.20 9.49 6.09
CA ILE A 12 2.89 9.11 6.67
C ILE A 12 2.29 7.96 5.86
N PHE A 13 2.28 8.08 4.53
CA PHE A 13 1.76 7.03 3.66
C PHE A 13 2.55 5.73 3.82
N LEU A 14 3.88 5.77 3.70
CA LEU A 14 4.71 4.56 3.77
C LEU A 14 4.59 3.85 5.13
N TRP A 15 4.55 4.60 6.25
CA TRP A 15 4.35 4.00 7.57
C TRP A 15 2.96 3.45 7.76
N GLY A 16 1.92 4.18 7.35
CA GLY A 16 0.54 3.72 7.44
C GLY A 16 0.32 2.44 6.63
N ALA A 17 0.79 2.43 5.39
CA ALA A 17 0.64 1.30 4.49
C ALA A 17 1.45 0.06 4.96
N LEU A 18 2.65 0.28 5.54
CA LEU A 18 3.42 -0.80 6.17
C LEU A 18 2.68 -1.41 7.36
N LEU A 19 2.09 -0.58 8.21
CA LEU A 19 1.34 -1.04 9.37
C LEU A 19 0.10 -1.84 8.94
N GLU A 20 -0.67 -1.31 8.00
CA GLU A 20 -1.86 -1.94 7.42
C GLU A 20 -1.53 -3.32 6.84
N ASP A 21 -0.59 -3.40 5.90
CA ASP A 21 -0.22 -4.66 5.25
C ASP A 21 0.29 -5.70 6.26
N SER A 22 1.06 -5.25 7.25
CA SER A 22 1.58 -6.14 8.30
C SER A 22 0.47 -6.71 9.16
N ILE A 23 -0.50 -5.86 9.56
CA ILE A 23 -1.65 -6.29 10.35
C ILE A 23 -2.51 -7.28 9.55
N ILE A 24 -2.82 -6.96 8.29
CA ILE A 24 -3.65 -7.81 7.43
C ILE A 24 -2.93 -9.14 7.16
N PHE A 25 -1.64 -9.11 6.85
CA PHE A 25 -0.83 -10.32 6.68
C PHE A 25 -0.91 -11.21 7.93
N LEU A 26 -0.62 -10.66 9.12
CA LEU A 26 -0.65 -11.43 10.36
C LEU A 26 -2.05 -11.99 10.66
N MET A 27 -3.10 -11.19 10.45
CA MET A 27 -4.48 -11.63 10.61
C MET A 27 -4.84 -12.76 9.65
N SER A 28 -4.45 -12.65 8.37
CA SER A 28 -4.73 -13.66 7.34
C SER A 28 -4.11 -15.01 7.68
N TRP A 29 -2.94 -15.02 8.32
CA TRP A 29 -2.18 -16.24 8.60
C TRP A 29 -2.55 -16.86 9.95
N LEU A 30 -2.56 -16.03 10.99
CA LEU A 30 -2.66 -16.46 12.39
C LEU A 30 -4.11 -16.53 12.88
N ALA A 31 -5.01 -15.71 12.33
CA ALA A 31 -6.37 -15.58 12.82
C ALA A 31 -7.39 -15.38 11.68
N PRO A 32 -7.47 -16.32 10.70
CA PRO A 32 -8.39 -16.19 9.57
C PRO A 32 -9.85 -16.06 10.02
N ASP A 33 -10.27 -16.75 11.08
CA ASP A 33 -11.64 -16.62 11.61
C ASP A 33 -11.97 -15.19 12.07
N VAL A 34 -10.97 -14.45 12.55
CA VAL A 34 -11.15 -13.04 12.93
C VAL A 34 -11.42 -12.19 11.69
N TRP A 35 -10.67 -12.40 10.60
CA TRP A 35 -10.92 -11.73 9.33
C TRP A 35 -12.37 -11.94 8.87
N PHE A 36 -12.81 -13.19 8.82
CA PHE A 36 -14.16 -13.51 8.35
C PHE A 36 -15.22 -12.94 9.27
N ARG A 37 -15.11 -13.05 10.61
CA ARG A 37 -16.11 -12.49 11.52
C ARG A 37 -16.17 -10.96 11.51
N LEU A 38 -15.03 -10.28 11.37
CA LEU A 38 -14.99 -8.82 11.39
C LEU A 38 -15.51 -8.21 10.10
N PHE A 39 -15.11 -8.77 8.96
CA PHE A 39 -15.36 -8.15 7.66
C PHE A 39 -16.51 -8.80 6.88
N HIS A 40 -16.84 -10.06 7.17
CA HIS A 40 -17.88 -10.81 6.50
C HIS A 40 -18.96 -11.33 7.47
N HIS A 41 -20.18 -11.48 6.98
CA HIS A 41 -21.23 -12.20 7.72
C HIS A 41 -21.16 -13.71 7.48
N ALA A 42 -19.94 -14.29 7.57
CA ALA A 42 -19.69 -15.67 7.16
C ALA A 42 -18.77 -16.43 8.12
N ALA A 43 -19.00 -17.74 8.24
CA ALA A 43 -18.04 -18.68 8.79
C ALA A 43 -17.18 -19.23 7.64
N PRO A 44 -15.85 -19.21 7.74
CA PRO A 44 -15.00 -19.61 6.63
C PRO A 44 -15.05 -21.12 6.34
N ALA A 45 -15.12 -21.49 5.06
CA ALA A 45 -14.81 -22.84 4.63
C ALA A 45 -13.30 -23.04 4.44
N SER A 46 -12.85 -24.29 4.29
CA SER A 46 -11.42 -24.63 4.15
C SER A 46 -10.74 -23.91 2.97
N LEU A 47 -11.46 -23.78 1.85
CA LEU A 47 -10.94 -23.12 0.66
C LEU A 47 -10.81 -21.60 0.84
N ASP A 48 -11.74 -20.97 1.56
CA ASP A 48 -11.70 -19.53 1.85
C ASP A 48 -10.48 -19.17 2.70
N VAL A 49 -10.17 -20.01 3.71
CA VAL A 49 -8.97 -19.85 4.54
C VAL A 49 -7.69 -20.00 3.71
N ALA A 50 -7.66 -20.98 2.79
CA ALA A 50 -6.51 -21.19 1.92
C ALA A 50 -6.28 -19.98 1.00
N PHE A 51 -7.35 -19.41 0.42
CA PHE A 51 -7.25 -18.20 -0.39
C PHE A 51 -6.84 -16.98 0.43
N LEU A 52 -7.42 -16.78 1.62
CA LEU A 52 -7.05 -15.68 2.51
C LEU A 52 -5.56 -15.73 2.87
N ARG A 53 -5.04 -16.91 3.24
CA ARG A 53 -3.60 -17.09 3.50
C ARG A 53 -2.76 -16.82 2.26
N ARG A 54 -3.16 -17.33 1.09
CA ARG A 54 -2.44 -17.03 -0.16
C ARG A 54 -2.36 -15.52 -0.42
N SER A 55 -3.46 -14.79 -0.24
CA SER A 55 -3.48 -13.32 -0.31
C SER A 55 -2.63 -12.68 0.79
N GLY A 56 -2.56 -13.30 1.97
CA GLY A 56 -1.57 -13.05 3.03
C GLY A 56 -0.17 -12.79 2.52
N GLY A 57 0.32 -13.68 1.64
CA GLY A 57 1.65 -13.57 1.06
C GLY A 57 1.85 -12.30 0.22
N GLN A 58 0.80 -11.81 -0.43
CA GLN A 58 0.83 -10.55 -1.18
C GLN A 58 1.03 -9.36 -0.23
N TRP A 59 0.23 -9.26 0.84
CA TRP A 59 0.40 -8.19 1.84
C TRP A 59 1.78 -8.24 2.51
N ALA A 60 2.33 -9.43 2.77
CA ALA A 60 3.71 -9.56 3.27
C ALA A 60 4.75 -8.98 2.29
N ALA A 61 4.61 -9.28 0.99
CA ALA A 61 5.50 -8.74 -0.04
C ALA A 61 5.37 -7.21 -0.16
N PHE A 62 4.16 -6.70 -0.01
CA PHE A 62 3.90 -5.27 -0.01
C PHE A 62 4.57 -4.61 1.20
N ALA A 63 4.30 -5.09 2.42
CA ALA A 63 4.94 -4.62 3.65
C ALA A 63 6.47 -4.54 3.50
N LEU A 64 7.09 -5.59 2.94
CA LEU A 64 8.53 -5.61 2.66
C LEU A 64 8.95 -4.49 1.71
N ALA A 65 8.24 -4.28 0.60
CA ALA A 65 8.55 -3.20 -0.34
C ALA A 65 8.47 -1.81 0.31
N GLN A 66 7.50 -1.57 1.20
CA GLN A 66 7.40 -0.28 1.91
C GLN A 66 8.49 -0.12 2.96
N ALA A 67 8.83 -1.18 3.69
CA ALA A 67 9.94 -1.18 4.64
C ALA A 67 11.27 -0.84 3.94
N ILE A 68 11.53 -1.46 2.79
CA ILE A 68 12.73 -1.15 1.99
C ILE A 68 12.68 0.29 1.50
N ALA A 69 11.53 0.76 1.01
CA ALA A 69 11.38 2.15 0.59
C ALA A 69 11.66 3.11 1.73
N LEU A 70 11.06 2.94 2.92
CA LEU A 70 11.32 3.75 4.11
C LEU A 70 12.81 3.87 4.42
N TRP A 71 13.55 2.77 4.29
CA TRP A 71 14.98 2.74 4.54
C TRP A 71 15.82 3.39 3.42
N ARG A 72 15.47 3.15 2.15
CA ARG A 72 16.34 3.42 1.01
C ARG A 72 15.96 4.65 0.18
N TRP A 73 14.72 5.14 0.24
CA TRP A 73 14.20 6.12 -0.72
C TRP A 73 15.00 7.43 -0.77
N ARG A 74 15.61 7.86 0.35
CA ARG A 74 16.42 9.08 0.40
C ARG A 74 17.73 8.97 -0.39
N LYS A 75 18.33 7.77 -0.42
CA LYS A 75 19.58 7.49 -1.14
C LYS A 75 19.32 6.94 -2.55
N GLN A 76 18.22 6.21 -2.72
CA GLN A 76 17.81 5.55 -3.96
C GLN A 76 16.32 5.87 -4.20
N PRO A 77 15.99 7.02 -4.83
CA PRO A 77 14.60 7.44 -5.01
C PRO A 77 13.75 6.48 -5.83
N ILE A 78 14.36 5.56 -6.58
CA ILE A 78 13.68 4.52 -7.38
C ILE A 78 12.76 3.62 -6.56
N TRP A 79 12.97 3.52 -5.25
CA TRP A 79 12.05 2.78 -4.37
C TRP A 79 10.65 3.42 -4.27
N LEU A 80 10.52 4.73 -4.53
CA LEU A 80 9.22 5.40 -4.55
C LEU A 80 8.32 4.91 -5.70
N PRO A 81 8.75 4.90 -6.98
CA PRO A 81 7.94 4.34 -8.06
C PRO A 81 7.75 2.82 -7.95
N ILE A 82 8.67 2.08 -7.35
CA ILE A 82 8.47 0.64 -7.07
C ILE A 82 7.27 0.44 -6.14
N VAL A 83 7.22 1.16 -5.01
CA VAL A 83 6.08 1.09 -4.08
C VAL A 83 4.81 1.66 -4.73
N ALA A 84 4.93 2.68 -5.58
CA ALA A 84 3.78 3.15 -6.35
C ALA A 84 3.22 2.04 -7.26
N GLY A 85 4.07 1.25 -7.92
CA GLY A 85 3.63 0.09 -8.71
C GLY A 85 2.88 -0.95 -7.86
N VAL A 86 3.43 -1.28 -6.69
CA VAL A 86 2.78 -2.16 -5.70
C VAL A 86 1.38 -1.65 -5.33
N ARG A 87 1.28 -0.38 -4.95
CA ARG A 87 0.00 0.21 -4.51
C ARG A 87 -0.99 0.38 -5.65
N PHE A 88 -0.50 0.59 -6.86
CA PHE A 88 -1.34 0.59 -8.05
C PHE A 88 -1.89 -0.80 -8.38
N SER A 89 -1.14 -1.88 -8.16
CA SER A 89 -1.69 -3.24 -8.30
C SER A 89 -2.72 -3.57 -7.21
N ASP A 90 -2.48 -3.10 -5.99
CA ASP A 90 -3.35 -3.33 -4.84
C ASP A 90 -4.71 -2.61 -5.00
N LEU A 91 -4.70 -1.40 -5.56
CA LEU A 91 -5.92 -0.68 -5.97
C LEU A 91 -6.89 -1.56 -6.78
N PHE A 92 -6.40 -2.33 -7.75
CA PHE A 92 -7.26 -3.21 -8.54
C PHE A 92 -7.72 -4.42 -7.74
N THR A 93 -6.86 -4.93 -6.85
CA THR A 93 -7.22 -6.01 -5.93
C THR A 93 -8.36 -5.57 -5.01
N ASP A 94 -8.27 -4.38 -4.42
CA ASP A 94 -9.32 -3.81 -3.57
C ASP A 94 -10.64 -3.64 -4.32
N ILE A 95 -10.61 -3.03 -5.51
CA ILE A 95 -11.82 -2.79 -6.31
C ILE A 95 -12.47 -4.12 -6.68
N SER A 96 -11.70 -5.05 -7.22
CA SER A 96 -12.22 -6.38 -7.60
C SER A 96 -12.78 -7.13 -6.41
N TYR A 97 -12.15 -7.03 -5.24
CA TYR A 97 -12.62 -7.64 -4.01
C TYR A 97 -13.96 -7.07 -3.55
N ILE A 98 -14.08 -5.74 -3.49
CA ILE A 98 -15.32 -5.05 -3.10
C ILE A 98 -16.48 -5.37 -4.06
N LEU A 99 -16.19 -5.48 -5.37
CA LEU A 99 -17.20 -5.82 -6.38
C LEU A 99 -17.62 -7.28 -6.32
N ALA A 100 -16.72 -8.19 -5.92
CA ALA A 100 -16.97 -9.63 -5.89
C ALA A 100 -17.59 -10.11 -4.57
N VAL A 101 -17.44 -9.36 -3.48
CA VAL A 101 -17.92 -9.81 -2.16
C VAL A 101 -19.45 -9.65 -2.06
N PRO A 102 -20.20 -10.73 -1.76
CA PRO A 102 -21.66 -10.69 -1.77
C PRO A 102 -22.26 -9.97 -0.54
N SER A 103 -21.52 -9.90 0.57
CA SER A 103 -21.91 -9.10 1.74
C SER A 103 -20.70 -8.79 2.62
N LEU A 104 -20.57 -7.53 3.02
CA LEU A 104 -19.64 -7.07 4.05
C LEU A 104 -20.43 -6.66 5.30
N THR A 105 -19.80 -6.80 6.46
CA THR A 105 -20.30 -6.15 7.69
C THR A 105 -20.23 -4.63 7.55
N THR A 106 -20.92 -3.90 8.41
CA THR A 106 -20.77 -2.43 8.50
C THR A 106 -19.30 -2.04 8.70
N LEU A 107 -18.59 -2.75 9.57
CA LEU A 107 -17.15 -2.53 9.80
C LEU A 107 -16.34 -2.83 8.54
N GLY A 108 -16.64 -3.93 7.84
CA GLY A 108 -16.04 -4.27 6.55
C GLY A 108 -16.16 -3.16 5.53
N TRP A 109 -17.36 -2.58 5.37
CA TRP A 109 -17.53 -1.43 4.49
C TRP A 109 -16.66 -0.23 4.87
N TRP A 110 -16.63 0.14 6.15
CA TRP A 110 -15.84 1.27 6.62
C TRP A 110 -14.34 1.07 6.50
N VAL A 111 -13.86 -0.16 6.65
CA VAL A 111 -12.42 -0.48 6.61
C VAL A 111 -11.93 -0.76 5.20
N LEU A 112 -12.74 -1.39 4.35
CA LEU A 112 -12.30 -1.90 3.04
C LEU A 112 -12.62 -0.95 1.87
N ILE A 113 -13.55 0.01 2.01
CA ILE A 113 -13.78 1.04 0.98
C ILE A 113 -12.62 2.05 0.88
N PRO A 114 -12.02 2.55 1.98
CA PRO A 114 -10.97 3.57 1.88
C PRO A 114 -9.67 3.14 1.17
N PRO A 115 -9.13 1.92 1.38
CA PRO A 115 -7.88 1.45 0.79
C PRO A 115 -7.68 1.75 -0.71
N PRO A 116 -8.63 1.49 -1.64
CA PRO A 116 -8.43 1.81 -3.05
C PRO A 116 -8.15 3.31 -3.28
N PHE A 117 -8.88 4.20 -2.60
CA PHE A 117 -8.64 5.64 -2.71
C PHE A 117 -7.30 6.04 -2.12
N LEU A 118 -6.94 5.49 -0.96
CA LEU A 118 -5.68 5.75 -0.29
C LEU A 118 -4.49 5.22 -1.11
N ASN A 119 -4.62 4.05 -1.71
CA ASN A 119 -3.66 3.45 -2.64
C ASN A 119 -3.44 4.38 -3.84
N PHE A 120 -4.50 4.88 -4.47
CA PHE A 120 -4.40 5.83 -5.58
C PHE A 120 -3.72 7.15 -5.17
N ILE A 121 -4.11 7.73 -4.04
CA ILE A 121 -3.49 8.94 -3.48
C ILE A 121 -1.99 8.70 -3.21
N GLY A 122 -1.65 7.55 -2.63
CA GLY A 122 -0.29 7.10 -2.37
C GLY A 122 0.56 7.04 -3.64
N VAL A 123 0.03 6.42 -4.71
CA VAL A 123 0.68 6.38 -6.04
C VAL A 123 1.06 7.78 -6.49
N VAL A 124 0.12 8.74 -6.44
CA VAL A 124 0.36 10.13 -6.87
C VAL A 124 1.44 10.79 -6.00
N ILE A 125 1.37 10.62 -4.67
CA ILE A 125 2.34 11.19 -3.72
C ILE A 125 3.75 10.65 -4.00
N LEU A 126 3.90 9.34 -4.16
CA LEU A 126 5.18 8.68 -4.37
C LEU A 126 5.81 9.07 -5.72
N LEU A 127 5.03 9.09 -6.80
CA LEU A 127 5.51 9.49 -8.12
C LEU A 127 5.90 10.97 -8.17
N ARG A 128 5.15 11.85 -7.49
CA ARG A 128 5.54 13.26 -7.32
C ARG A 128 6.84 13.40 -6.53
N GLY A 129 7.01 12.60 -5.48
CA GLY A 129 8.24 12.52 -4.68
C GLY A 129 9.44 12.14 -5.53
N TYR A 130 9.29 11.09 -6.35
CA TYR A 130 10.31 10.62 -7.28
C TYR A 130 10.73 11.71 -8.27
N ARG A 131 9.75 12.35 -8.94
CA ARG A 131 10.02 13.44 -9.89
C ARG A 131 10.80 14.59 -9.25
N GLN A 132 10.46 15.00 -8.03
CA GLN A 132 11.21 16.06 -7.33
C GLN A 132 12.62 15.63 -6.92
N ALA A 133 12.82 14.35 -6.61
CA ALA A 133 14.13 13.81 -6.27
C ALA A 133 15.06 13.73 -7.49
N THR A 134 14.53 13.33 -8.66
CA THR A 134 15.33 13.12 -9.88
C THR A 134 15.53 14.39 -10.71
N ALA A 135 14.55 15.29 -10.79
CA ALA A 135 14.68 16.54 -11.55
C ALA A 135 15.87 17.42 -11.11
N ARG A 136 16.33 17.26 -9.86
CA ARG A 136 17.50 17.98 -9.33
C ARG A 136 18.82 17.22 -9.50
N ALA A 137 18.77 15.94 -9.82
CA ALA A 137 19.96 15.16 -10.16
C ALA A 137 20.37 15.35 -11.63
N SER A 138 19.50 15.93 -12.48
CA SER A 138 19.81 16.20 -13.89
C SER A 138 20.83 17.35 -14.04
N PRO A 139 21.91 17.16 -14.82
CA PRO A 139 22.94 18.17 -15.08
C PRO A 139 22.41 19.49 -15.67
N ALA A 140 21.35 19.43 -16.48
CA ALA A 140 20.75 20.60 -17.12
C ALA A 140 20.18 21.63 -16.11
N ALA A 141 19.75 21.19 -14.93
CA ALA A 141 19.25 22.08 -13.87
C ALA A 141 20.36 22.75 -13.05
N GLN A 142 21.60 22.22 -13.13
CA GLN A 142 22.77 22.83 -12.49
C GLN A 142 23.40 23.89 -13.39
N ALA A 143 23.31 23.74 -14.71
CA ALA A 143 23.81 24.70 -15.70
C ALA A 143 22.97 25.98 -15.83
N SER A 144 21.70 25.98 -15.41
CA SER A 144 20.83 27.19 -15.45
C SER A 144 20.86 28.02 -14.15
N ALA A 145 21.60 27.59 -13.15
CA ALA A 145 21.70 28.23 -11.83
C ALA A 145 23.10 28.75 -11.52
N ALA A 146 24.03 28.63 -12.47
CA ALA A 146 25.35 29.24 -12.49
C ALA A 146 25.35 30.43 -13.46
#